data_AF-A0A7X7D9Q4-F1
#
_entry.id   AF-A0A7X7D9Q4-F1
#
_cell.length_a   1.000
_cell.length_b   1.000
_cell.length_c   1.000
_cell.angle_alpha   90.00
_cell.angle_beta   90.00
_cell.angle_gamma   90.00
#
_symmetry.space_group_name_H-M   'P 1'
#
loop_
_entity.id
_entity.type
_entity.pdbx_description
1 polymer ?
#
loop_
_entity_poly.entity_id
_entity_poly.type
_entity_poly.pdbx_seq_one_letter_code
_entity_poly.pdbx_strand_id
1 'polypeptide(L)'
;MTRGRKALLAIVLVLVVVVAAVVVASIVYRPMLRTGTGYAAHNECALRYLVGRSDPETDLPPNPLVPYLRTSVDESAGTVTASVLGVAFTQRAHVSEYGCALGARAEGSSQSSPPPERLDLGTEGIRLPVADATTPAVEDALDEAATQDGTRSLVVVHNGQIIGERYTPGFGPDTRQLGWSIGKSVASTLVGRAQLEFPDADLDPSTTGLRPEWTDARADISLDDLLRMASGLEWDEEYDLGTPITTMLFDEPDMARFAASQRLAHDPGTYRQYSSGTTNIICDLLHERTGLGPEMASELLFRPLGMASAVLEADASGRSVCSSYLWATPRDLARFGQFALDDGRVNGRALLPEGWMDYSTTAVPAAGEPEPYGAQWWLNTGADGSGGAGGADDDNDTTVPRRMAMPADAFWASGHDGQYIVVVPSADLVVVRTGFSPSGTMDSLEVDRLVDTIASAVR
;
A
#
# COMPACT_ATOMS: atom_id res chain seq x y z
N MET A 1 -33.81 -28.81 49.99
CA MET A 1 -32.54 -28.57 49.25
C MET A 1 -31.45 -28.20 50.27
N THR A 2 -30.35 -28.97 50.36
CA THR A 2 -29.26 -28.67 51.31
C THR A 2 -28.54 -27.38 50.95
N ARG A 3 -27.96 -26.66 51.93
CA ARG A 3 -27.17 -25.44 51.67
C ARG A 3 -26.08 -25.68 50.60
N GLY A 4 -25.45 -26.86 50.60
CA GLY A 4 -24.46 -27.25 49.59
C GLY A 4 -25.04 -27.38 48.16
N ARG A 5 -26.26 -27.91 47.98
CA ARG A 5 -26.91 -27.96 46.66
C ARG A 5 -27.26 -26.57 46.12
N LYS A 6 -27.68 -25.65 46.99
CA LYS A 6 -27.97 -24.26 46.58
C LYS A 6 -26.68 -23.51 46.17
N ALA A 7 -25.58 -23.72 46.91
CA ALA A 7 -24.29 -23.15 46.56
C ALA A 7 -23.75 -23.70 45.23
N LEU A 8 -23.84 -25.03 45.02
CA LEU A 8 -23.45 -25.65 43.75
C LEU A 8 -24.29 -25.12 42.57
N LEU A 9 -25.61 -25.03 42.74
CA LEU A 9 -26.49 -24.47 41.70
C LEU A 9 -26.17 -23.00 41.39
N ALA A 10 -25.84 -22.20 42.41
CA ALA A 10 -25.42 -20.82 42.21
C ALA A 10 -24.10 -20.72 41.45
N ILE A 11 -23.10 -21.55 41.78
CA ILE A 11 -21.81 -21.60 41.06
C ILE A 11 -22.03 -22.01 39.60
N VAL A 12 -22.83 -23.05 39.36
CA VAL A 12 -23.14 -23.51 38.00
C VAL A 12 -23.87 -22.42 37.22
N LEU A 13 -24.84 -21.73 37.83
CA LEU A 13 -25.56 -20.63 37.18
C LEU A 13 -24.61 -19.48 36.82
N VAL A 14 -23.72 -19.07 37.73
CA VAL A 14 -22.72 -18.04 37.45
C VAL A 14 -21.79 -18.48 36.31
N LEU A 15 -21.31 -19.72 36.33
CA LEU A 15 -20.47 -20.26 35.26
C LEU A 15 -21.20 -20.24 33.91
N VAL A 16 -22.47 -20.65 33.86
CA VAL A 16 -23.28 -20.61 32.64
C VAL A 16 -23.44 -19.17 32.13
N VAL A 17 -23.71 -18.20 33.01
CA VAL A 17 -23.83 -16.79 32.64
C VAL A 17 -22.50 -16.25 32.10
N VAL A 18 -21.37 -16.57 32.75
CA VAL A 18 -20.04 -16.17 32.30
C VAL A 18 -19.73 -16.78 30.93
N VAL A 19 -19.97 -18.08 30.75
CA VAL A 19 -19.75 -18.76 29.46
C VAL A 19 -20.64 -18.15 28.37
N ALA A 20 -21.92 -17.91 28.65
CA ALA A 20 -22.82 -17.27 27.71
C ALA A 20 -22.34 -15.85 27.33
N ALA A 21 -21.90 -15.05 28.30
CA ALA A 21 -21.34 -13.73 28.06
C ALA A 21 -20.07 -13.79 27.19
N VAL A 22 -19.17 -14.74 27.47
CA VAL A 22 -17.95 -14.96 26.66
C VAL A 22 -18.30 -15.39 25.24
N VAL A 23 -19.28 -16.28 25.06
CA VAL A 23 -19.74 -16.71 23.73
C VAL A 23 -20.34 -15.54 22.95
N VAL A 24 -21.22 -14.76 23.57
CA VAL A 24 -21.82 -13.58 22.94
C VAL A 24 -20.74 -12.56 22.58
N ALA A 25 -19.83 -12.24 23.50
CA ALA A 25 -18.71 -11.35 23.22
C ALA A 25 -17.82 -11.89 22.08
N SER A 26 -17.53 -13.19 22.06
CA SER A 26 -16.73 -13.83 21.00
C SER A 26 -17.40 -13.75 19.63
N ILE A 27 -18.73 -13.78 19.56
CA ILE A 27 -19.49 -13.62 18.31
C ILE A 27 -19.48 -12.17 17.86
N VAL A 28 -19.75 -11.23 18.78
CA VAL A 28 -19.82 -9.79 18.48
C VAL A 28 -18.45 -9.24 18.05
N TYR A 29 -17.39 -9.62 18.77
CA TYR A 29 -16.02 -9.17 18.49
C TYR A 29 -15.27 -10.07 17.51
N ARG A 30 -15.94 -11.05 16.89
CA ARG A 30 -15.29 -11.98 15.96
C ARG A 30 -14.53 -11.29 14.83
N PRO A 31 -15.08 -10.29 14.11
CA PRO A 31 -14.36 -9.61 13.04
C PRO A 31 -13.05 -9.01 13.56
N MET A 32 -13.12 -8.22 14.63
CA MET A 32 -11.96 -7.60 15.29
C MET A 32 -10.90 -8.62 15.73
N LEU A 33 -11.31 -9.75 16.33
CA LEU A 33 -10.39 -10.79 16.81
C LEU A 33 -9.73 -11.55 15.65
N ARG A 34 -10.46 -11.78 14.56
CA ARG A 34 -9.92 -12.40 13.35
C ARG A 34 -8.96 -11.46 12.63
N THR A 35 -9.37 -10.23 12.32
CA THR A 35 -8.48 -9.26 11.64
C THR A 35 -7.23 -8.99 12.47
N GLY A 36 -7.34 -8.86 13.79
CA GLY A 36 -6.16 -8.64 14.63
C GLY A 36 -5.19 -9.83 14.71
N THR A 37 -5.67 -11.07 14.62
CA THR A 37 -4.79 -12.26 14.54
C THR A 37 -4.22 -12.46 13.14
N GLY A 38 -4.98 -12.16 12.08
CA GLY A 38 -4.47 -12.15 10.70
C GLY A 38 -3.38 -11.11 10.50
N TYR A 39 -3.59 -9.89 10.99
CA TYR A 39 -2.60 -8.81 11.03
C TYR A 39 -1.29 -9.27 11.66
N ALA A 40 -1.36 -9.88 12.85
CA ALA A 40 -0.18 -10.34 13.57
C ALA A 40 0.53 -11.50 12.87
N ALA A 41 -0.21 -12.46 12.29
CA ALA A 41 0.40 -13.57 11.57
C ALA A 41 1.07 -13.11 10.27
N HIS A 42 0.36 -12.29 9.48
CA HIS A 42 0.86 -11.79 8.19
C HIS A 42 2.11 -10.94 8.38
N ASN A 43 2.01 -9.91 9.23
CA ASN A 43 3.10 -8.94 9.29
C ASN A 43 4.35 -9.48 9.98
N GLU A 44 4.23 -10.39 10.97
CA GLU A 44 5.39 -11.11 11.50
C GLU A 44 6.03 -12.01 10.42
N CYS A 45 5.23 -12.64 9.54
CA CYS A 45 5.76 -13.38 8.39
C CYS A 45 6.55 -12.45 7.47
N ALA A 46 5.94 -11.34 7.03
CA ALA A 46 6.55 -10.45 6.07
C ALA A 46 7.83 -9.78 6.63
N LEU A 47 7.80 -9.29 7.87
CA LEU A 47 9.00 -8.74 8.52
C LEU A 47 10.13 -9.76 8.61
N ARG A 48 9.82 -10.98 9.04
CA ARG A 48 10.81 -12.03 9.21
C ARG A 48 11.44 -12.46 7.90
N TYR A 49 10.60 -12.74 6.89
CA TYR A 49 11.04 -13.40 5.68
C TYR A 49 11.40 -12.44 4.54
N LEU A 50 10.81 -11.25 4.50
CA LEU A 50 11.13 -10.24 3.47
C LEU A 50 12.17 -9.23 3.94
N VAL A 51 12.15 -8.86 5.21
CA VAL A 51 13.05 -7.82 5.75
C VAL A 51 14.19 -8.41 6.59
N GLY A 52 14.04 -9.63 7.11
CA GLY A 52 15.03 -10.25 8.00
C GLY A 52 14.97 -9.69 9.43
N ARG A 53 13.82 -9.14 9.84
CA ARG A 53 13.59 -8.52 11.14
C ARG A 53 12.56 -9.31 11.95
N SER A 54 12.74 -9.36 13.26
CA SER A 54 11.95 -10.23 14.14
C SER A 54 11.25 -9.49 15.29
N ASP A 55 11.18 -8.16 15.19
CA ASP A 55 10.55 -7.32 16.21
C ASP A 55 9.37 -6.53 15.61
N PRO A 56 8.17 -7.12 15.59
CA PRO A 56 6.99 -6.49 15.01
C PRO A 56 6.53 -5.25 15.80
N GLU A 57 6.90 -5.10 17.08
CA GLU A 57 6.47 -3.96 17.91
C GLU A 57 7.14 -2.65 17.48
N THR A 58 8.35 -2.70 16.95
CA THR A 58 9.06 -1.52 16.43
C THR A 58 8.82 -1.27 14.95
N ASP A 59 8.25 -2.26 14.25
CA ASP A 59 8.20 -2.29 12.80
C ASP A 59 6.80 -2.04 12.18
N LEU A 60 5.72 -2.08 12.97
CA LEU A 60 4.32 -2.05 12.50
C LEU A 60 3.34 -1.25 13.40
N PRO A 61 2.16 -0.85 12.87
CA PRO A 61 1.07 -0.21 13.61
C PRO A 61 0.76 -0.85 14.97
N PRO A 62 0.49 -0.05 16.03
CA PRO A 62 0.03 -0.57 17.30
C PRO A 62 -1.30 -1.29 17.09
N ASN A 63 -1.34 -2.57 17.40
CA ASN A 63 -2.56 -3.37 17.34
C ASN A 63 -3.15 -3.47 18.77
N PRO A 64 -4.43 -3.09 18.98
CA PRO A 64 -5.03 -3.04 20.32
C PRO A 64 -5.11 -4.42 21.00
N LEU A 65 -4.96 -5.51 20.23
CA LEU A 65 -4.91 -6.87 20.73
C LEU A 65 -3.50 -7.34 21.09
N VAL A 66 -2.43 -6.59 20.82
CA VAL A 66 -1.03 -6.97 21.09
C VAL A 66 -0.82 -7.58 22.48
N PRO A 67 -1.36 -7.01 23.59
CA PRO A 67 -1.19 -7.60 24.92
C PRO A 67 -1.75 -9.02 25.07
N TYR A 68 -2.68 -9.41 24.19
CA TYR A 68 -3.39 -10.68 24.21
C TYR A 68 -2.97 -11.63 23.09
N LEU A 69 -2.20 -11.15 22.10
CA LEU A 69 -1.76 -11.94 20.96
C LEU A 69 -0.54 -12.80 21.32
N ARG A 70 -0.49 -13.99 20.73
CA ARG A 70 0.65 -14.91 20.79
C ARG A 70 0.99 -15.33 19.38
N THR A 71 2.24 -15.16 18.98
CA THR A 71 2.79 -15.60 17.71
C THR A 71 3.73 -16.80 17.90
N SER A 72 3.74 -17.72 16.94
CA SER A 72 4.71 -18.81 16.86
C SER A 72 5.16 -19.01 15.42
N VAL A 73 6.45 -19.28 15.24
CA VAL A 73 7.08 -19.43 13.92
C VAL A 73 7.53 -20.87 13.76
N ASP A 74 7.19 -21.48 12.62
CA ASP A 74 7.76 -22.75 12.17
C ASP A 74 8.58 -22.48 10.91
N GLU A 75 9.89 -22.31 11.09
CA GLU A 75 10.82 -22.00 10.01
C GLU A 75 10.94 -23.13 8.99
N SER A 76 10.76 -24.39 9.42
CA SER A 76 10.85 -25.55 8.54
C SER A 76 9.64 -25.65 7.61
N ALA A 77 8.47 -25.22 8.09
CA ALA A 77 7.25 -25.17 7.31
C ALA A 77 7.04 -23.83 6.58
N GLY A 78 7.84 -22.80 6.91
CA GLY A 78 7.67 -21.44 6.39
C GLY A 78 6.34 -20.83 6.84
N THR A 79 5.98 -20.96 8.12
CA THR A 79 4.69 -20.48 8.62
C THR A 79 4.81 -19.66 9.88
N VAL A 80 3.93 -18.67 10.00
CA VAL A 80 3.72 -17.90 11.22
C VAL A 80 2.27 -18.07 11.66
N THR A 81 2.06 -18.48 12.90
CA THR A 81 0.73 -18.65 13.49
C THR A 81 0.51 -17.60 14.56
N ALA A 82 -0.64 -16.92 14.54
CA ALA A 82 -1.06 -16.00 15.59
C ALA A 82 -2.40 -16.44 16.19
N SER A 83 -2.59 -16.17 17.47
CA SER A 83 -3.82 -16.49 18.18
C SER A 83 -4.04 -15.58 19.39
N VAL A 84 -5.31 -15.44 19.79
CA VAL A 84 -5.68 -14.77 21.04
C VAL A 84 -5.46 -15.73 22.20
N LEU A 85 -4.69 -15.28 23.19
CA LEU A 85 -4.30 -16.03 24.39
C LEU A 85 -3.64 -17.39 24.09
N GLY A 86 -3.09 -17.59 22.89
CA GLY A 86 -2.45 -18.83 22.47
C GLY A 86 -3.40 -19.94 21.98
N VAL A 87 -4.73 -19.71 21.97
CA VAL A 87 -5.70 -20.81 21.76
C VAL A 87 -6.92 -20.47 20.90
N ALA A 88 -7.26 -19.20 20.71
CA ALA A 88 -8.49 -18.79 20.02
C ALA A 88 -8.22 -17.94 18.79
N PHE A 89 -9.17 -17.95 17.84
CA PHE A 89 -9.12 -17.16 16.59
C PHE A 89 -7.80 -17.33 15.84
N THR A 90 -7.30 -18.57 15.77
CA THR A 90 -6.00 -18.84 15.17
C THR A 90 -5.98 -18.52 13.68
N GLN A 91 -5.01 -17.71 13.28
CA GLN A 91 -4.67 -17.44 11.89
C GLN A 91 -3.25 -17.87 11.59
N ARG A 92 -2.97 -18.18 10.33
CA ARG A 92 -1.65 -18.61 9.88
C ARG A 92 -1.28 -17.92 8.58
N ALA A 93 -0.09 -17.35 8.53
CA ALA A 93 0.54 -16.88 7.31
C ALA A 93 1.55 -17.92 6.81
N HIS A 94 1.71 -17.99 5.50
CA HIS A 94 2.62 -18.88 4.81
C HIS A 94 3.53 -18.09 3.87
N VAL A 95 4.84 -18.35 3.94
CA VAL A 95 5.79 -17.76 3.00
C VAL A 95 5.89 -18.58 1.71
N SER A 96 6.13 -17.88 0.60
CA SER A 96 6.35 -18.40 -0.75
C SER A 96 7.33 -17.51 -1.51
N GLU A 97 7.65 -17.87 -2.76
CA GLU A 97 8.42 -17.02 -3.66
C GLU A 97 7.71 -15.69 -4.00
N TYR A 98 6.43 -15.56 -3.65
CA TYR A 98 5.60 -14.38 -3.85
C TYR A 98 5.30 -13.63 -2.55
N GLY A 99 6.10 -13.86 -1.50
CA GLY A 99 5.90 -13.24 -0.18
C GLY A 99 5.02 -14.05 0.75
N CYS A 100 4.36 -13.39 1.69
CA CYS A 100 3.51 -13.98 2.72
C CYS A 100 2.03 -13.88 2.36
N ALA A 101 1.29 -14.98 2.54
CA ALA A 101 -0.15 -15.05 2.32
C ALA A 101 -0.87 -15.65 3.55
N LEU A 102 -2.05 -15.15 3.88
CA LEU A 102 -2.87 -15.66 5.00
C LEU A 102 -3.71 -16.88 4.60
N GLY A 103 -3.85 -17.82 5.54
CA GLY A 103 -4.66 -19.03 5.40
C GLY A 103 -3.95 -20.16 4.66
N ALA A 104 -3.41 -19.88 3.47
CA ALA A 104 -2.64 -20.82 2.66
C ALA A 104 -1.50 -20.09 1.93
N ARG A 105 -0.57 -20.85 1.34
CA ARG A 105 0.36 -20.29 0.35
C ARG A 105 -0.41 -19.79 -0.86
N ALA A 106 0.09 -18.73 -1.48
CA ALA A 106 -0.45 -18.20 -2.74
C ALA A 106 -0.60 -19.32 -3.79
N GLU A 107 -1.76 -19.39 -4.44
CA GLU A 107 -1.97 -20.31 -5.56
C GLU A 107 -0.91 -20.06 -6.66
N GLY A 108 -0.43 -21.13 -7.28
CA GLY A 108 0.67 -21.06 -8.25
C GLY A 108 2.07 -21.09 -7.64
N SER A 109 2.22 -20.90 -6.32
CA SER A 109 3.50 -21.06 -5.62
C SER A 109 4.04 -22.49 -5.71
N SER A 110 5.33 -22.60 -6.01
CA SER A 110 6.10 -23.84 -6.04
C SER A 110 7.05 -24.00 -4.85
N GLN A 111 7.28 -22.92 -4.09
CA GLN A 111 8.29 -22.85 -3.03
C GLN A 111 7.66 -22.50 -1.68
N SER A 112 8.31 -22.91 -0.60
CA SER A 112 7.98 -22.50 0.78
C SER A 112 9.08 -21.60 1.36
N SER A 113 9.79 -20.89 0.49
CA SER A 113 10.89 -19.99 0.82
C SER A 113 10.59 -18.61 0.26
N PRO A 114 11.02 -17.53 0.94
CA PRO A 114 10.80 -16.17 0.45
C PRO A 114 11.48 -15.92 -0.90
N PRO A 115 11.05 -14.85 -1.61
CA PRO A 115 11.81 -14.35 -2.75
C PRO A 115 13.25 -13.99 -2.33
N PRO A 116 14.21 -14.01 -3.28
CA PRO A 116 15.57 -13.59 -3.00
C PRO A 116 15.61 -12.14 -2.47
N GLU A 117 16.60 -11.84 -1.63
CA GLU A 117 16.80 -10.49 -1.10
C GLU A 117 17.04 -9.46 -2.21
N ARG A 118 17.76 -9.88 -3.26
CA ARG A 118 17.96 -9.12 -4.49
C ARG A 118 17.98 -10.05 -5.71
N LEU A 119 17.33 -9.60 -6.77
CA LEU A 119 17.45 -10.18 -8.10
C LEU A 119 18.79 -9.78 -8.74
N ASP A 120 19.42 -10.71 -9.46
CA ASP A 120 20.57 -10.38 -10.31
C ASP A 120 20.08 -9.77 -11.63
N LEU A 121 20.14 -8.44 -11.73
CA LEU A 121 19.65 -7.67 -12.89
C LEU A 121 20.77 -7.21 -13.84
N GLY A 122 22.03 -7.56 -13.56
CA GLY A 122 23.17 -7.09 -14.36
C GLY A 122 23.29 -5.55 -14.39
N THR A 123 23.22 -4.95 -15.59
CA THR A 123 23.38 -3.49 -15.79
C THR A 123 22.12 -2.81 -16.34
N GLU A 124 21.00 -3.53 -16.39
CA GLU A 124 19.72 -3.05 -16.90
C GLU A 124 18.97 -2.22 -15.83
N GLY A 125 18.10 -1.33 -16.29
CA GLY A 125 17.27 -0.48 -15.43
C GLY A 125 17.78 0.95 -15.24
N ILE A 126 17.09 1.66 -14.34
CA ILE A 126 17.39 3.05 -13.97
C ILE A 126 18.58 3.06 -13.01
N ARG A 127 19.60 3.85 -13.35
CA ARG A 127 20.77 4.07 -12.50
C ARG A 127 20.64 5.41 -11.80
N LEU A 128 20.81 5.37 -10.48
CA LEU A 128 20.83 6.54 -9.62
C LEU A 128 22.20 6.61 -8.92
N PRO A 129 23.25 7.12 -9.59
CA PRO A 129 24.54 7.32 -8.94
C PRO A 129 24.41 8.32 -7.80
N VAL A 130 25.18 8.12 -6.73
CA VAL A 130 25.28 9.09 -5.64
C VAL A 130 26.19 10.24 -6.09
N ALA A 131 25.74 11.47 -5.89
CA ALA A 131 26.49 12.67 -6.24
C ALA A 131 27.74 12.82 -5.34
N ASP A 132 28.85 13.30 -5.92
CA ASP A 132 30.10 13.52 -5.18
C ASP A 132 30.00 14.65 -4.15
N ALA A 133 29.11 15.62 -4.40
CA ALA A 133 28.84 16.74 -3.51
C ALA A 133 27.38 17.17 -3.64
N THR A 134 26.82 17.67 -2.53
CA THR A 134 25.51 18.29 -2.45
C THR A 134 25.60 19.63 -1.72
N THR A 135 24.52 20.41 -1.73
CA THR A 135 24.53 21.74 -1.11
C THR A 135 24.28 21.63 0.39
N PRO A 136 24.82 22.55 1.22
CA PRO A 136 24.48 22.59 2.65
C PRO A 136 22.97 22.70 2.91
N ALA A 137 22.23 23.41 2.03
CA ALA A 137 20.79 23.54 2.15
C ALA A 137 20.05 22.19 2.00
N VAL A 138 20.50 21.31 1.11
CA VAL A 138 19.94 19.96 0.96
C VAL A 138 20.25 19.09 2.17
N GLU A 139 21.49 19.15 2.67
CA GLU A 139 21.90 18.40 3.88
C GLU A 139 21.11 18.84 5.12
N ASP A 140 20.98 20.15 5.34
CA ASP A 140 20.24 20.72 6.47
C ASP A 140 18.75 20.33 6.42
N ALA A 141 18.13 20.39 5.23
CA ALA A 141 16.73 19.97 5.04
C ALA A 141 16.53 18.48 5.30
N LEU A 142 17.47 17.63 4.84
CA LEU A 142 17.46 16.20 5.12
C LEU A 142 17.64 15.89 6.61
N ASP A 143 18.52 16.62 7.30
CA ASP A 143 18.72 16.47 8.75
C ASP A 143 17.47 16.86 9.53
N GLU A 144 16.80 17.97 9.18
CA GLU A 144 15.52 18.38 9.78
C GLU A 144 14.45 17.31 9.55
N ALA A 145 14.26 16.86 8.31
CA ALA A 145 13.27 15.83 7.98
C ALA A 145 13.56 14.47 8.63
N ALA A 146 14.83 14.13 8.87
CA ALA A 146 15.22 12.90 9.55
C ALA A 146 14.82 12.89 11.04
N THR A 147 14.55 14.05 11.64
CA THR A 147 14.05 14.15 13.02
C THR A 147 12.54 14.01 13.15
N GLN A 148 11.81 14.02 12.04
CA GLN A 148 10.34 13.90 12.03
C GLN A 148 9.91 12.51 12.50
N ASP A 149 8.76 12.46 13.18
CA ASP A 149 8.29 11.26 13.87
C ASP A 149 8.20 10.05 12.92
N GLY A 150 8.72 8.91 13.35
CA GLY A 150 8.67 7.67 12.59
C GLY A 150 9.51 7.62 11.30
N THR A 151 10.26 8.67 10.94
CA THR A 151 11.08 8.65 9.70
C THR A 151 12.16 7.57 9.79
N ARG A 152 12.14 6.64 8.83
CA ARG A 152 13.12 5.54 8.73
C ARG A 152 14.14 5.74 7.63
N SER A 153 13.69 6.28 6.50
CA SER A 153 14.58 6.61 5.39
C SER A 153 14.11 7.85 4.63
N LEU A 154 15.09 8.56 4.09
CA LEU A 154 14.93 9.64 3.13
C LEU A 154 15.89 9.40 1.96
N VAL A 155 15.42 9.55 0.73
CA VAL A 155 16.26 9.54 -0.49
C VAL A 155 15.82 10.68 -1.38
N VAL A 156 16.76 11.52 -1.79
CA VAL A 156 16.51 12.66 -2.68
C VAL A 156 17.29 12.45 -3.97
N VAL A 157 16.57 12.42 -5.08
CA VAL A 157 17.13 12.32 -6.43
C VAL A 157 16.89 13.62 -7.16
N HIS A 158 17.93 14.18 -7.75
CA HIS A 158 17.84 15.35 -8.62
C HIS A 158 18.67 15.11 -9.88
N ASN A 159 18.10 15.41 -11.06
CA ASN A 159 18.75 15.16 -12.35
C ASN A 159 19.28 13.72 -12.52
N GLY A 160 18.51 12.73 -12.04
CA GLY A 160 18.88 11.31 -12.11
C GLY A 160 20.04 10.91 -11.18
N GLN A 161 20.42 11.74 -10.21
CA GLN A 161 21.47 11.43 -9.22
C GLN A 161 20.91 11.51 -7.80
N ILE A 162 21.31 10.60 -6.92
CA ILE A 162 21.01 10.72 -5.49
C ILE A 162 21.88 11.84 -4.93
N ILE A 163 21.25 12.93 -4.50
CA ILE A 163 21.92 14.11 -3.93
C ILE A 163 21.91 14.13 -2.39
N GLY A 164 21.25 13.15 -1.77
CA GLY A 164 21.31 12.96 -0.32
C GLY A 164 20.40 11.84 0.15
N GLU A 165 20.80 11.18 1.24
CA GLU A 165 20.03 10.10 1.89
C GLU A 165 20.19 10.20 3.41
N ARG A 166 19.16 9.77 4.15
CA ARG A 166 19.20 9.58 5.61
C ARG A 166 18.54 8.28 5.99
N TYR A 167 19.08 7.63 7.01
CA TYR A 167 18.58 6.36 7.53
C TYR A 167 18.63 6.38 9.05
N THR A 168 17.52 6.02 9.69
CA THR A 168 17.48 5.88 11.15
C THR A 168 18.23 4.60 11.57
N PRO A 169 18.80 4.52 12.79
CA PRO A 169 19.57 3.35 13.21
C PRO A 169 18.80 2.02 13.03
N GLY A 170 19.48 1.03 12.44
CA GLY A 170 18.87 -0.27 12.13
C GLY A 170 18.20 -0.36 10.76
N PHE A 171 18.18 0.74 10.00
CA PHE A 171 17.73 0.81 8.62
C PHE A 171 18.87 1.32 7.72
N GLY A 172 18.81 0.97 6.44
CA GLY A 172 19.80 1.37 5.46
C GLY A 172 19.27 1.32 4.03
N PRO A 173 20.12 1.61 3.03
CA PRO A 173 19.72 1.67 1.61
C PRO A 173 19.19 0.34 1.07
N ASP A 174 19.51 -0.75 1.75
CA ASP A 174 19.21 -2.12 1.34
C ASP A 174 18.08 -2.74 2.17
N THR A 175 17.52 -2.00 3.14
CA THR A 175 16.41 -2.48 3.97
C THR A 175 15.07 -2.23 3.29
N ARG A 176 14.35 -3.29 2.94
CA ARG A 176 12.97 -3.18 2.43
C ARG A 176 12.05 -2.50 3.45
N GLN A 177 11.12 -1.72 2.94
CA GLN A 177 10.05 -1.07 3.69
C GLN A 177 8.73 -1.47 3.06
N LEU A 178 7.69 -1.61 3.90
CA LEU A 178 6.33 -1.77 3.42
C LEU A 178 5.86 -0.42 2.87
N GLY A 179 5.64 -0.37 1.55
CA GLY A 179 5.21 0.81 0.83
C GLY A 179 3.71 1.10 0.95
N TRP A 180 2.91 0.17 1.48
CA TRP A 180 1.46 0.30 1.58
C TRP A 180 0.86 0.73 0.23
N SER A 181 0.05 1.79 0.23
CA SER A 181 -0.64 2.33 -0.93
C SER A 181 0.26 2.95 -2.00
N ILE A 182 1.59 2.98 -1.85
CA ILE A 182 2.49 3.18 -3.01
C ILE A 182 2.23 2.11 -4.08
N GLY A 183 1.82 0.91 -3.67
CA GLY A 183 1.42 -0.17 -4.58
C GLY A 183 0.32 0.24 -5.58
N LYS A 184 -0.52 1.22 -5.25
CA LYS A 184 -1.59 1.72 -6.13
C LYS A 184 -1.03 2.40 -7.38
N SER A 185 -0.04 3.26 -7.19
CA SER A 185 0.66 3.93 -8.28
C SER A 185 1.46 2.93 -9.13
N VAL A 186 2.00 1.87 -8.49
CA VAL A 186 2.58 0.72 -9.19
C VAL A 186 1.51 -0.02 -10.01
N ALA A 187 0.30 -0.22 -9.49
CA ALA A 187 -0.79 -0.88 -10.19
C ALA A 187 -1.21 -0.12 -11.47
N SER A 188 -1.39 1.21 -11.36
CA SER A 188 -1.65 2.07 -12.52
C SER A 188 -0.53 1.95 -13.57
N THR A 189 0.71 1.93 -13.10
CA THR A 189 1.86 1.72 -13.99
C THR A 189 1.84 0.34 -14.67
N LEU A 190 1.45 -0.71 -13.95
CA LEU A 190 1.32 -2.06 -14.51
C LEU A 190 0.22 -2.15 -15.55
N VAL A 191 -0.89 -1.40 -15.41
CA VAL A 191 -1.92 -1.28 -16.47
C VAL A 191 -1.30 -0.72 -17.75
N GLY A 192 -0.60 0.42 -17.66
CA GLY A 192 0.07 1.00 -18.82
C GLY A 192 1.11 0.06 -19.44
N ARG A 193 1.93 -0.61 -18.61
CA ARG A 193 2.87 -1.65 -19.09
C ARG A 193 2.15 -2.77 -19.82
N ALA A 194 1.09 -3.29 -19.25
CA ALA A 194 0.34 -4.42 -19.81
C ALA A 194 -0.38 -4.04 -21.10
N GLN A 195 -0.89 -2.80 -21.26
CA GLN A 195 -1.43 -2.34 -22.53
C GLN A 195 -0.42 -2.43 -23.70
N LEU A 196 0.86 -2.14 -23.44
CA LEU A 196 1.89 -2.23 -24.46
C LEU A 196 2.36 -3.66 -24.73
N GLU A 197 2.54 -4.47 -23.69
CA GLU A 197 3.06 -5.83 -23.82
C GLU A 197 1.96 -6.82 -24.28
N PHE A 198 0.69 -6.53 -23.97
CA PHE A 198 -0.49 -7.34 -24.29
C PHE A 198 -1.58 -6.48 -24.94
N PRO A 199 -1.41 -6.05 -26.20
CA PRO A 199 -2.36 -5.16 -26.87
C PRO A 199 -3.78 -5.76 -27.02
N ASP A 200 -3.90 -7.09 -26.97
CA ASP A 200 -5.18 -7.81 -27.05
C ASP A 200 -5.85 -8.03 -25.67
N ALA A 201 -5.24 -7.55 -24.58
CA ALA A 201 -5.73 -7.75 -23.20
C ALA A 201 -6.96 -6.88 -22.86
N ASP A 202 -7.35 -5.93 -23.72
CA ASP A 202 -8.51 -5.06 -23.51
C ASP A 202 -8.43 -4.32 -22.16
N LEU A 203 -7.34 -3.57 -22.01
CA LEU A 203 -7.01 -2.79 -20.81
C LEU A 203 -7.17 -1.28 -21.04
N ASP A 204 -7.95 -0.86 -22.04
CA ASP A 204 -8.23 0.56 -22.27
C ASP A 204 -9.01 1.15 -21.08
N PRO A 205 -8.73 2.40 -20.63
CA PRO A 205 -9.46 2.98 -19.51
C PRO A 205 -10.98 3.04 -19.73
N SER A 206 -11.46 3.14 -20.96
CA SER A 206 -12.89 3.17 -21.27
C SER A 206 -13.57 1.80 -21.23
N THR A 207 -12.82 0.70 -21.10
CA THR A 207 -13.37 -0.66 -21.07
C THR A 207 -14.26 -0.85 -19.84
N THR A 208 -15.48 -1.33 -20.06
CA THR A 208 -16.46 -1.75 -19.03
C THR A 208 -16.70 -3.26 -19.10
N GLY A 209 -17.65 -3.80 -18.34
CA GLY A 209 -17.89 -5.25 -18.30
C GLY A 209 -16.69 -6.02 -17.75
N LEU A 210 -15.98 -5.39 -16.80
CA LEU A 210 -14.70 -5.85 -16.27
C LEU A 210 -14.80 -7.20 -15.55
N ARG A 211 -15.98 -7.52 -15.01
CA ARG A 211 -16.23 -8.69 -14.17
C ARG A 211 -17.49 -9.42 -14.62
N PRO A 212 -17.44 -10.73 -14.89
CA PRO A 212 -18.61 -11.49 -15.32
C PRO A 212 -19.70 -11.59 -14.25
N GLU A 213 -19.35 -11.49 -12.96
CA GLU A 213 -20.29 -11.51 -11.83
C GLU A 213 -21.08 -10.19 -11.66
N TRP A 214 -20.62 -9.10 -12.27
CA TRP A 214 -21.33 -7.82 -12.27
C TRP A 214 -22.41 -7.84 -13.35
N THR A 215 -23.62 -8.23 -12.94
CA THR A 215 -24.81 -8.34 -13.82
C THR A 215 -25.83 -7.21 -13.59
N ASP A 216 -25.52 -6.29 -12.68
CA ASP A 216 -26.28 -5.08 -12.37
C ASP A 216 -25.52 -3.84 -12.85
N ALA A 217 -25.82 -2.64 -12.31
CA ALA A 217 -25.17 -1.39 -12.70
C ALA A 217 -23.64 -1.40 -12.48
N ARG A 218 -23.08 -2.37 -11.72
CA ARG A 218 -21.63 -2.55 -11.63
C ARG A 218 -21.00 -2.95 -12.98
N ALA A 219 -21.77 -3.52 -13.90
CA ALA A 219 -21.31 -3.84 -15.24
C ALA A 219 -20.82 -2.60 -16.01
N ASP A 220 -21.33 -1.42 -15.64
CA ASP A 220 -21.00 -0.14 -16.25
C ASP A 220 -19.73 0.50 -15.64
N ILE A 221 -19.15 -0.07 -14.58
CA ILE A 221 -17.87 0.38 -14.02
C ILE A 221 -16.78 0.20 -15.08
N SER A 222 -16.16 1.30 -15.47
CA SER A 222 -15.01 1.31 -16.39
C SER A 222 -13.68 1.13 -15.66
N LEU A 223 -12.62 0.79 -16.41
CA LEU A 223 -11.28 0.73 -15.85
C LEU A 223 -10.80 2.12 -15.38
N ASP A 224 -11.21 3.20 -16.06
CA ASP A 224 -10.98 4.58 -15.64
C ASP A 224 -11.65 4.88 -14.29
N ASP A 225 -12.88 4.40 -14.08
CA ASP A 225 -13.57 4.55 -12.79
C ASP A 225 -12.80 3.84 -11.67
N LEU A 226 -12.26 2.65 -11.91
CA LEU A 226 -11.41 1.99 -10.93
C LEU A 226 -10.11 2.78 -10.70
N LEU A 227 -9.43 3.18 -11.78
CA LEU A 227 -8.15 3.89 -11.73
C LEU A 227 -8.26 5.24 -11.00
N ARG A 228 -9.39 5.92 -11.11
CA ARG A 228 -9.64 7.23 -10.52
C ARG A 228 -10.40 7.18 -9.18
N MET A 229 -10.55 5.99 -8.59
CA MET A 229 -11.25 5.79 -7.31
C MET A 229 -12.72 6.22 -7.36
N ALA A 230 -13.39 6.03 -8.50
CA ALA A 230 -14.77 6.41 -8.76
C ALA A 230 -15.68 5.20 -9.08
N SER A 231 -15.35 4.02 -8.56
CA SER A 231 -16.08 2.78 -8.84
C SER A 231 -17.54 2.78 -8.35
N GLY A 232 -17.86 3.62 -7.36
CA GLY A 232 -19.17 3.68 -6.71
C GLY A 232 -19.46 2.51 -5.77
N LEU A 233 -18.53 1.57 -5.60
CA LEU A 233 -18.63 0.48 -4.64
C LEU A 233 -18.59 1.03 -3.21
N GLU A 234 -19.40 0.48 -2.32
CA GLU A 234 -19.36 0.80 -0.89
C GLU A 234 -18.01 0.38 -0.31
N TRP A 235 -17.30 1.34 0.26
CA TRP A 235 -16.01 1.11 0.88
C TRP A 235 -15.83 1.92 2.16
N ASP A 236 -15.03 1.39 3.06
CA ASP A 236 -14.55 2.06 4.27
C ASP A 236 -13.05 1.73 4.40
N GLU A 237 -12.25 2.79 4.28
CA GLU A 237 -10.78 2.76 4.29
C GLU A 237 -10.21 3.02 5.71
N GLU A 238 -11.06 3.12 6.74
CA GLU A 238 -10.58 3.23 8.12
C GLU A 238 -9.89 1.93 8.54
N TYR A 239 -8.63 2.01 8.98
CA TYR A 239 -7.82 0.84 9.33
C TYR A 239 -8.14 0.23 10.70
N ASP A 240 -9.31 0.53 11.25
CA ASP A 240 -9.81 -0.08 12.48
C ASP A 240 -10.07 -1.58 12.29
N LEU A 241 -9.82 -2.37 13.33
CA LEU A 241 -9.99 -3.82 13.26
C LEU A 241 -11.46 -4.21 13.03
N GLY A 242 -11.72 -4.85 11.89
CA GLY A 242 -13.05 -5.34 11.51
C GLY A 242 -13.78 -4.45 10.50
N THR A 243 -13.16 -3.37 10.03
CA THR A 243 -13.61 -2.61 8.85
C THR A 243 -13.42 -3.42 7.56
N PRO A 244 -14.03 -3.02 6.44
CA PRO A 244 -13.87 -3.70 5.15
C PRO A 244 -12.41 -3.85 4.71
N ILE A 245 -11.58 -2.81 4.86
CA ILE A 245 -10.16 -2.89 4.48
C ILE A 245 -9.37 -3.88 5.34
N THR A 246 -9.54 -3.87 6.67
CA THR A 246 -8.81 -4.81 7.54
C THR A 246 -9.37 -6.23 7.44
N THR A 247 -10.65 -6.38 7.13
CA THR A 247 -11.26 -7.69 6.82
C THR A 247 -10.67 -8.24 5.52
N MET A 248 -10.59 -7.43 4.47
CA MET A 248 -9.98 -7.82 3.21
C MET A 248 -8.53 -8.26 3.40
N LEU A 249 -7.70 -7.42 4.04
CA LEU A 249 -6.26 -7.68 4.17
C LEU A 249 -5.94 -8.81 5.16
N PHE A 250 -6.75 -8.99 6.21
CA PHE A 250 -6.40 -9.84 7.35
C PHE A 250 -7.39 -10.95 7.68
N ASP A 251 -8.43 -11.17 6.88
CA ASP A 251 -9.35 -12.30 7.08
C ASP A 251 -9.82 -12.99 5.78
N GLU A 252 -9.64 -12.35 4.63
CA GLU A 252 -10.06 -12.89 3.34
C GLU A 252 -8.89 -13.55 2.57
N PRO A 253 -9.06 -14.77 2.03
CA PRO A 253 -8.03 -15.44 1.24
C PRO A 253 -7.95 -14.94 -0.21
N ASP A 254 -9.00 -14.26 -0.69
CA ASP A 254 -9.11 -13.69 -2.04
C ASP A 254 -9.64 -12.26 -1.88
N MET A 255 -8.70 -11.32 -1.91
CA MET A 255 -8.93 -9.93 -1.55
C MET A 255 -9.69 -9.18 -2.65
N ALA A 256 -9.39 -9.49 -3.91
CA ALA A 256 -10.05 -8.88 -5.05
C ALA A 256 -11.51 -9.32 -5.16
N ARG A 257 -11.81 -10.61 -4.93
CA ARG A 257 -13.20 -11.10 -4.90
C ARG A 257 -14.00 -10.48 -3.75
N PHE A 258 -13.39 -10.31 -2.57
CA PHE A 258 -14.04 -9.61 -1.46
C PHE A 258 -14.40 -8.16 -1.86
N ALA A 259 -13.46 -7.44 -2.47
CA ALA A 259 -13.69 -6.07 -2.95
C ALA A 259 -14.76 -6.01 -4.05
N ALA A 260 -14.72 -6.91 -5.04
CA ALA A 260 -15.69 -6.97 -6.13
C ALA A 260 -17.10 -7.37 -5.65
N SER A 261 -17.21 -8.01 -4.48
CA SER A 261 -18.49 -8.40 -3.89
C SER A 261 -19.26 -7.24 -3.24
N GLN A 262 -18.61 -6.11 -3.00
CA GLN A 262 -19.27 -4.94 -2.42
C GLN A 262 -20.42 -4.45 -3.31
N ARG A 263 -21.45 -3.90 -2.66
CA ARG A 263 -22.60 -3.31 -3.35
C ARG A 263 -22.26 -1.89 -3.81
N LEU A 264 -23.02 -1.36 -4.76
CA LEU A 264 -22.93 0.06 -5.10
C LEU A 264 -23.52 0.91 -3.97
N ALA A 265 -22.78 1.95 -3.58
CA ALA A 265 -23.25 3.08 -2.78
C ALA A 265 -23.58 4.30 -3.67
N HIS A 266 -22.91 4.42 -4.82
CA HIS A 266 -23.05 5.50 -5.79
C HIS A 266 -23.07 4.95 -7.22
N ASP A 267 -23.56 5.75 -8.16
CA ASP A 267 -23.49 5.40 -9.59
C ASP A 267 -22.01 5.43 -10.04
N PRO A 268 -21.55 4.47 -10.87
CA PRO A 268 -20.17 4.44 -11.38
C PRO A 268 -19.74 5.76 -12.02
N GLY A 269 -18.52 6.21 -11.73
CA GLY A 269 -17.92 7.43 -12.26
C GLY A 269 -18.42 8.74 -11.63
N THR A 270 -19.38 8.69 -10.70
CA THR A 270 -20.01 9.91 -10.16
C THR A 270 -19.44 10.39 -8.82
N TYR A 271 -18.80 9.48 -8.06
CA TYR A 271 -18.37 9.75 -6.69
C TYR A 271 -16.98 9.16 -6.45
N ARG A 272 -16.01 10.01 -6.10
CA ARG A 272 -14.67 9.61 -5.70
C ARG A 272 -14.68 9.18 -4.23
N GLN A 273 -14.28 7.93 -4.01
CA GLN A 273 -14.02 7.35 -2.70
C GLN A 273 -12.72 6.55 -2.77
N TYR A 274 -11.71 6.96 -2.02
CA TYR A 274 -10.44 6.26 -1.99
C TYR A 274 -10.63 4.82 -1.47
N SER A 275 -10.16 3.83 -2.23
CA SER A 275 -10.44 2.43 -1.96
C SER A 275 -9.28 1.51 -2.32
N SER A 276 -8.69 0.87 -1.31
CA SER A 276 -7.74 -0.23 -1.49
C SER A 276 -8.38 -1.42 -2.20
N GLY A 277 -9.66 -1.70 -1.94
CA GLY A 277 -10.40 -2.77 -2.62
C GLY A 277 -10.45 -2.55 -4.14
N THR A 278 -10.73 -1.32 -4.57
CA THR A 278 -10.75 -0.93 -5.99
C THR A 278 -9.42 -1.24 -6.69
N THR A 279 -8.28 -0.94 -6.05
CA THR A 279 -6.97 -1.28 -6.62
C THR A 279 -6.73 -2.79 -6.73
N ASN A 280 -7.18 -3.59 -5.76
CA ASN A 280 -7.03 -5.05 -5.85
C ASN A 280 -7.87 -5.65 -6.98
N ILE A 281 -9.03 -5.06 -7.31
CA ILE A 281 -9.80 -5.42 -8.51
C ILE A 281 -9.00 -5.14 -9.79
N ILE A 282 -8.29 -4.01 -9.87
CA ILE A 282 -7.43 -3.69 -11.02
C ILE A 282 -6.35 -4.76 -11.22
N CYS A 283 -5.66 -5.15 -10.16
CA CYS A 283 -4.60 -6.16 -10.31
C CYS A 283 -5.11 -7.56 -10.59
N ASP A 284 -6.27 -7.92 -10.03
CA ASP A 284 -6.93 -9.16 -10.40
C ASP A 284 -7.30 -9.18 -11.89
N LEU A 285 -7.86 -8.09 -12.41
CA LEU A 285 -8.13 -7.92 -13.84
C LEU A 285 -6.85 -8.06 -14.69
N LEU A 286 -5.73 -7.47 -14.24
CA LEU A 286 -4.45 -7.62 -14.95
C LEU A 286 -4.00 -9.08 -15.03
N HIS A 287 -4.08 -9.84 -13.94
CA HIS A 287 -3.77 -11.27 -13.96
C HIS A 287 -4.71 -12.04 -14.91
N GLU A 288 -6.01 -11.75 -14.91
CA GLU A 288 -6.97 -12.40 -15.80
C GLU A 288 -6.68 -12.12 -17.28
N ARG A 289 -6.38 -10.87 -17.63
CA ARG A 289 -6.24 -10.42 -19.02
C ARG A 289 -4.86 -10.72 -19.61
N THR A 290 -3.82 -10.75 -18.79
CA THR A 290 -2.46 -11.08 -19.23
C THR A 290 -2.14 -12.57 -19.11
N GLY A 291 -2.84 -13.29 -18.21
CA GLY A 291 -2.55 -14.68 -17.86
C GLY A 291 -1.29 -14.87 -17.00
N LEU A 292 -0.68 -13.78 -16.52
CA LEU A 292 0.49 -13.82 -15.65
C LEU A 292 0.08 -14.11 -14.21
N GLY A 293 0.91 -14.84 -13.48
CA GLY A 293 0.78 -15.02 -12.03
C GLY A 293 1.38 -13.84 -11.25
N PRO A 294 1.59 -13.99 -9.94
CA PRO A 294 2.18 -12.95 -9.08
C PRO A 294 3.53 -12.40 -9.55
N GLU A 295 4.27 -13.13 -10.39
CA GLU A 295 5.51 -12.66 -11.03
C GLU A 295 5.31 -11.44 -11.95
N MET A 296 4.07 -11.13 -12.35
CA MET A 296 3.70 -10.01 -13.22
C MET A 296 4.43 -8.71 -12.88
N ALA A 297 4.43 -8.30 -11.61
CA ALA A 297 5.08 -7.05 -11.21
C ALA A 297 6.61 -7.10 -11.38
N SER A 298 7.21 -8.27 -11.14
CA SER A 298 8.63 -8.49 -11.35
C SER A 298 9.00 -8.41 -12.84
N GLU A 299 8.24 -9.11 -13.68
CA GLU A 299 8.51 -9.23 -15.12
C GLU A 299 8.24 -7.94 -15.88
N LEU A 300 7.09 -7.31 -15.63
CA LEU A 300 6.64 -6.15 -16.41
C LEU A 300 7.26 -4.83 -15.93
N LEU A 301 7.67 -4.75 -14.66
CA LEU A 301 8.08 -3.49 -14.05
C LEU A 301 9.40 -3.57 -13.24
N PHE A 302 9.48 -4.38 -12.18
CA PHE A 302 10.62 -4.27 -11.26
C PHE A 302 11.96 -4.61 -11.92
N ARG A 303 12.03 -5.70 -12.71
CA ARG A 303 13.25 -6.04 -13.45
C ARG A 303 13.60 -4.97 -14.50
N PRO A 304 12.67 -4.52 -15.38
CA PRO A 304 12.94 -3.43 -16.31
C PRO A 304 13.42 -2.11 -15.67
N LEU A 305 12.97 -1.78 -14.46
CA LEU A 305 13.35 -0.55 -13.76
C LEU A 305 14.65 -0.70 -12.95
N GLY A 306 15.13 -1.92 -12.71
CA GLY A 306 16.28 -2.15 -11.83
C GLY A 306 15.91 -2.23 -10.34
N MET A 307 14.63 -2.44 -10.01
CA MET A 307 14.12 -2.56 -8.64
C MET A 307 14.38 -3.97 -8.09
N ALA A 308 15.65 -4.31 -7.91
CA ALA A 308 16.11 -5.68 -7.64
C ALA A 308 15.59 -6.26 -6.32
N SER A 309 15.23 -5.43 -5.34
CA SER A 309 14.72 -5.88 -4.05
C SER A 309 13.20 -5.92 -4.01
N ALA A 310 12.49 -5.32 -4.97
CA ALA A 310 11.04 -5.15 -4.85
C ALA A 310 10.28 -6.49 -4.88
N VAL A 311 9.32 -6.62 -3.96
CA VAL A 311 8.38 -7.74 -3.85
C VAL A 311 6.98 -7.16 -3.77
N LEU A 312 6.08 -7.64 -4.62
CA LEU A 312 4.65 -7.37 -4.49
C LEU A 312 3.98 -8.66 -4.05
N GLU A 313 3.50 -8.69 -2.80
CA GLU A 313 2.96 -9.93 -2.25
C GLU A 313 1.66 -10.34 -2.93
N ALA A 314 1.41 -11.65 -2.97
CA ALA A 314 0.14 -12.23 -3.40
C ALA A 314 -0.70 -12.70 -2.22
N ASP A 315 -2.02 -12.66 -2.37
CA ASP A 315 -2.94 -13.33 -1.45
C ASP A 315 -2.98 -14.86 -1.69
N ALA A 316 -3.77 -15.57 -0.90
CA ALA A 316 -3.86 -17.03 -1.00
C ALA A 316 -4.46 -17.51 -2.33
N SER A 317 -5.20 -16.67 -3.06
CA SER A 317 -5.73 -16.96 -4.39
C SER A 317 -4.71 -16.76 -5.52
N GLY A 318 -3.48 -16.35 -5.19
CA GLY A 318 -2.43 -16.13 -6.18
C GLY A 318 -2.57 -14.81 -6.94
N ARG A 319 -3.29 -13.83 -6.37
CA ARG A 319 -3.44 -12.49 -6.96
C ARG A 319 -2.61 -11.47 -6.18
N SER A 320 -1.94 -10.57 -6.88
CA SER A 320 -1.12 -9.52 -6.25
C SER A 320 -1.97 -8.53 -5.44
N VAL A 321 -1.55 -8.24 -4.21
CA VAL A 321 -2.20 -7.28 -3.30
C VAL A 321 -1.65 -5.87 -3.57
N CYS A 322 -1.98 -5.36 -4.75
CA CYS A 322 -1.50 -4.07 -5.27
C CYS A 322 -1.88 -2.87 -4.41
N SER A 323 -2.95 -2.97 -3.61
CA SER A 323 -3.34 -1.87 -2.74
C SER A 323 -2.35 -1.56 -1.63
N SER A 324 -1.53 -2.54 -1.21
CA SER A 324 -0.89 -2.49 0.11
C SER A 324 0.46 -3.23 0.23
N TYR A 325 0.66 -4.41 -0.37
CA TYR A 325 1.82 -5.25 -0.02
C TYR A 325 3.00 -5.13 -0.98
N LEU A 326 3.35 -3.89 -1.33
CA LEU A 326 4.61 -3.58 -1.98
C LEU A 326 5.72 -3.45 -0.93
N TRP A 327 6.73 -4.31 -1.00
CA TRP A 327 7.96 -4.20 -0.22
C TRP A 327 9.10 -3.79 -1.13
N ALA A 328 9.76 -2.68 -0.85
CA ALA A 328 10.89 -2.21 -1.64
C ALA A 328 11.88 -1.42 -0.79
N THR A 329 13.13 -1.38 -1.23
CA THR A 329 14.13 -0.49 -0.62
C THR A 329 13.86 0.97 -0.99
N PRO A 330 14.31 1.94 -0.18
CA PRO A 330 14.14 3.36 -0.49
C PRO A 330 14.72 3.75 -1.86
N ARG A 331 15.82 3.12 -2.27
CA ARG A 331 16.43 3.31 -3.60
C ARG A 331 15.64 2.67 -4.74
N ASP A 332 14.92 1.57 -4.51
CA ASP A 332 14.03 1.00 -5.51
C ASP A 332 12.78 1.85 -5.68
N LEU A 333 12.24 2.39 -4.58
CA LEU A 333 11.16 3.40 -4.63
C LEU A 333 11.62 4.67 -5.36
N ALA A 334 12.87 5.12 -5.15
CA ALA A 334 13.42 6.26 -5.88
C ALA A 334 13.55 6.01 -7.38
N ARG A 335 13.87 4.78 -7.81
CA ARG A 335 13.85 4.39 -9.23
C ARG A 335 12.44 4.43 -9.81
N PHE A 336 11.44 3.99 -9.05
CA PHE A 336 10.05 4.09 -9.48
C PHE A 336 9.61 5.55 -9.62
N GLY A 337 9.99 6.42 -8.68
CA GLY A 337 9.76 7.86 -8.80
C GLY A 337 10.48 8.48 -10.01
N GLN A 338 11.74 8.11 -10.26
CA GLN A 338 12.50 8.56 -11.44
C GLN A 338 11.85 8.07 -12.75
N PHE A 339 11.32 6.84 -12.76
CA PHE A 339 10.58 6.31 -13.91
C PHE A 339 9.33 7.12 -14.22
N ALA A 340 8.57 7.51 -13.19
CA ALA A 340 7.41 8.38 -13.33
C ALA A 340 7.81 9.79 -13.79
N LEU A 341 8.90 10.34 -13.25
CA LEU A 341 9.49 11.63 -13.67
C LEU A 341 9.90 11.62 -15.14
N ASP A 342 10.49 10.51 -15.62
CA ASP A 342 10.98 10.32 -16.99
C ASP A 342 9.85 9.92 -17.98
N ASP A 343 8.58 10.19 -17.65
CA ASP A 343 7.40 9.83 -18.46
C ASP A 343 7.39 8.34 -18.88
N GLY A 344 7.67 7.46 -17.93
CA GLY A 344 7.64 6.02 -18.16
C GLY A 344 8.76 5.52 -19.07
N ARG A 345 9.90 6.21 -19.14
CA ARG A 345 11.04 5.81 -19.98
C ARG A 345 12.19 5.25 -19.14
N VAL A 346 12.88 4.27 -19.72
CA VAL A 346 14.13 3.74 -19.18
C VAL A 346 15.18 3.76 -20.28
N ASN A 347 16.31 4.46 -20.05
CA ASN A 347 17.40 4.58 -21.03
C ASN A 347 16.91 5.03 -22.43
N GLY A 348 15.93 5.94 -22.47
CA GLY A 348 15.33 6.45 -23.70
C GLY A 348 14.28 5.54 -24.36
N ARG A 349 14.07 4.31 -23.88
CA ARG A 349 12.99 3.42 -24.32
C ARG A 349 11.71 3.72 -23.53
N ALA A 350 10.61 4.01 -24.23
CA ALA A 350 9.29 4.09 -23.62
C ALA A 350 8.86 2.70 -23.14
N LEU A 351 8.45 2.62 -21.88
CA LEU A 351 7.82 1.46 -21.30
C LEU A 351 6.33 1.74 -21.02
N LEU A 352 5.84 2.97 -21.05
CA LEU A 352 4.40 3.23 -20.96
C LEU A 352 3.85 3.74 -22.30
N PRO A 353 2.52 3.61 -22.54
CA PRO A 353 1.86 4.28 -23.65
C PRO A 353 2.17 5.78 -23.63
N GLU A 354 2.23 6.39 -24.82
CA GLU A 354 2.42 7.83 -24.94
C GLU A 354 1.33 8.58 -24.17
N GLY A 355 1.71 9.53 -23.32
CA GLY A 355 0.79 10.31 -22.48
C GLY A 355 0.22 9.57 -21.28
N TRP A 356 0.72 8.38 -20.93
CA TRP A 356 0.21 7.64 -19.76
C TRP A 356 0.42 8.38 -18.44
N MET A 357 1.58 8.98 -18.22
CA MET A 357 1.83 9.73 -16.98
C MET A 357 1.01 11.03 -16.94
N ASP A 358 0.85 11.71 -18.08
CA ASP A 358 -0.05 12.86 -18.19
C ASP A 358 -1.50 12.47 -17.82
N TYR A 359 -2.02 11.37 -18.39
CA TYR A 359 -3.33 10.83 -18.04
C TYR A 359 -3.42 10.49 -16.54
N SER A 360 -2.37 9.86 -16.02
CA SER A 360 -2.31 9.38 -14.64
C SER A 360 -2.23 10.49 -13.61
N THR A 361 -1.67 11.63 -13.99
CA THR A 361 -1.48 12.80 -13.13
C THR A 361 -2.44 13.95 -13.45
N THR A 362 -3.45 13.69 -14.30
CA THR A 362 -4.54 14.65 -14.57
C THR A 362 -5.70 14.40 -13.62
N ALA A 363 -6.07 15.43 -12.84
CA ALA A 363 -7.27 15.43 -12.01
C ALA A 363 -8.54 15.50 -12.88
N VAL A 364 -9.59 14.81 -12.44
CA VAL A 364 -10.95 14.97 -13.02
C VAL A 364 -11.91 15.47 -11.94
N PRO A 365 -12.88 16.34 -12.28
CA PRO A 365 -13.92 16.71 -11.33
C PRO A 365 -14.76 15.49 -10.96
N ALA A 366 -14.89 15.23 -9.66
CA ALA A 366 -15.79 14.22 -9.12
C ALA A 366 -16.43 14.76 -7.84
N ALA A 367 -17.65 14.29 -7.53
CA ALA A 367 -18.19 14.48 -6.18
C ALA A 367 -17.42 13.58 -5.20
N GLY A 368 -17.58 13.80 -3.90
CA GLY A 368 -16.96 12.98 -2.85
C GLY A 368 -15.75 13.64 -2.22
N GLU A 369 -14.68 12.88 -2.03
CA GLU A 369 -13.50 13.37 -1.33
C GLU A 369 -12.82 14.53 -2.10
N PRO A 370 -12.46 15.64 -1.41
CA PRO A 370 -12.08 16.90 -2.05
C PRO A 370 -10.63 16.95 -2.55
N GLU A 371 -9.76 16.07 -2.08
CA GLU A 371 -8.33 16.09 -2.43
C GLU A 371 -8.12 15.76 -3.92
N PRO A 372 -7.23 16.48 -4.63
CA PRO A 372 -6.92 16.17 -6.01
C PRO A 372 -6.28 14.78 -6.18
N TYR A 373 -6.89 13.98 -7.06
CA TYR A 373 -6.45 12.62 -7.35
C TYR A 373 -6.56 12.32 -8.85
N GLY A 374 -5.57 11.60 -9.38
CA GLY A 374 -5.50 11.14 -10.76
C GLY A 374 -5.76 9.63 -10.88
N ALA A 375 -5.14 8.98 -11.87
CA ALA A 375 -5.22 7.54 -12.05
C ALA A 375 -4.23 6.82 -11.10
N GLN A 376 -4.63 6.66 -9.83
CA GLN A 376 -3.85 6.10 -8.72
C GLN A 376 -2.67 6.98 -8.22
N TRP A 377 -2.71 8.29 -8.45
CA TRP A 377 -1.70 9.27 -7.99
C TRP A 377 -2.37 10.44 -7.28
N TRP A 378 -1.76 10.93 -6.20
CA TRP A 378 -2.18 12.17 -5.55
C TRP A 378 -1.56 13.37 -6.26
N LEU A 379 -2.27 14.49 -6.28
CA LEU A 379 -1.89 15.67 -7.07
C LEU A 379 -1.86 16.92 -6.20
N ASN A 380 -0.93 17.83 -6.49
CA ASN A 380 -0.88 19.12 -5.80
C ASN A 380 -1.89 20.13 -6.37
N THR A 381 -2.43 19.87 -7.57
CA THR A 381 -3.39 20.77 -8.23
C THR A 381 -4.63 20.00 -8.68
N GLY A 382 -5.81 20.51 -8.34
CA GLY A 382 -7.12 20.00 -8.75
C GLY A 382 -7.50 20.35 -10.19
N ALA A 383 -8.60 19.76 -10.67
CA ALA A 383 -9.07 19.92 -12.05
C ALA A 383 -9.47 21.36 -12.42
N ASP A 384 -9.82 22.18 -11.44
CA ASP A 384 -10.15 23.60 -11.59
C ASP A 384 -8.92 24.52 -11.44
N GLY A 385 -7.73 23.95 -11.28
CA GLY A 385 -6.50 24.69 -11.01
C GLY A 385 -6.36 25.16 -9.56
N SER A 386 -7.25 24.75 -8.64
CA SER A 386 -7.07 24.99 -7.22
C SER A 386 -5.92 24.14 -6.66
N GLY A 387 -5.07 24.72 -5.82
CA GLY A 387 -4.06 23.95 -5.09
C GLY A 387 -4.75 23.00 -4.11
N GLY A 388 -4.23 21.77 -3.99
CA GLY A 388 -4.81 20.72 -3.17
C GLY A 388 -4.99 21.16 -1.72
N ALA A 389 -6.16 20.89 -1.16
CA ALA A 389 -6.35 20.93 0.28
C ALA A 389 -5.43 19.87 0.91
N GLY A 390 -4.58 20.28 1.85
CA GLY A 390 -3.85 19.37 2.72
C GLY A 390 -4.83 18.35 3.33
N GLY A 391 -4.36 17.10 3.48
CA GLY A 391 -5.19 15.95 3.80
C GLY A 391 -6.17 16.18 4.95
N ALA A 392 -7.37 15.61 4.79
CA ALA A 392 -8.38 15.55 5.82
C ALA A 392 -7.81 15.03 7.15
N ASP A 393 -7.89 15.87 8.19
CA ASP A 393 -8.48 15.52 9.47
C ASP A 393 -8.91 16.80 10.22
N ASP A 394 -10.08 16.71 10.82
CA ASP A 394 -10.87 17.71 11.55
C ASP A 394 -10.09 18.82 12.30
N ASP A 395 -10.29 20.08 11.91
CA ASP A 395 -11.03 21.02 12.77
C ASP A 395 -11.52 22.24 11.97
N ASN A 396 -12.68 22.73 12.38
CA ASN A 396 -13.50 23.74 11.74
C ASN A 396 -12.83 25.14 11.58
N ASP A 397 -11.94 25.31 10.60
CA ASP A 397 -11.52 26.63 10.09
C ASP A 397 -11.48 26.67 8.55
N THR A 398 -12.49 27.32 7.98
CA THR A 398 -12.75 27.46 6.53
C THR A 398 -12.09 28.70 5.92
N THR A 399 -10.99 29.23 6.49
CA THR A 399 -10.51 30.57 6.10
C THR A 399 -9.04 30.75 5.73
N VAL A 400 -8.34 29.74 5.16
CA VAL A 400 -7.34 29.89 4.07
C VAL A 400 -6.62 28.55 3.82
N PRO A 401 -6.40 28.14 2.56
CA PRO A 401 -5.74 26.87 2.24
C PRO A 401 -4.28 26.93 2.66
N ARG A 402 -3.80 25.95 3.44
CA ARG A 402 -2.38 25.59 3.34
C ARG A 402 -2.20 25.03 1.94
N ARG A 403 -1.78 25.90 1.01
CA ARG A 403 -1.08 25.42 -0.18
C ARG A 403 0.09 24.62 0.36
N MET A 404 0.15 23.32 0.10
CA MET A 404 1.40 22.59 0.28
C MET A 404 2.49 23.45 -0.38
N ALA A 405 3.61 23.65 0.33
CA ALA A 405 4.66 24.54 -0.14
C ALA A 405 5.26 24.09 -1.50
N MET A 406 4.94 22.88 -1.94
CA MET A 406 5.45 22.24 -3.13
C MET A 406 5.03 22.94 -4.45
N PRO A 407 5.85 22.79 -5.52
CA PRO A 407 5.48 23.23 -6.86
C PRO A 407 4.16 22.64 -7.36
N ALA A 408 3.44 23.40 -8.20
CA ALA A 408 2.07 23.07 -8.62
C ALA A 408 1.95 21.77 -9.45
N ASP A 409 3.03 21.40 -10.14
CA ASP A 409 3.13 20.19 -10.93
C ASP A 409 3.60 18.96 -10.12
N ALA A 410 3.75 19.11 -8.80
CA ALA A 410 4.07 17.98 -7.94
C ALA A 410 2.91 16.97 -7.89
N PHE A 411 3.27 15.70 -7.96
CA PHE A 411 2.38 14.56 -7.75
C PHE A 411 3.10 13.50 -6.94
N TRP A 412 2.35 12.61 -6.26
CA TRP A 412 2.98 11.62 -5.40
C TRP A 412 2.21 10.31 -5.24
N ALA A 413 2.96 9.27 -4.93
CA ALA A 413 2.43 8.05 -4.35
C ALA A 413 2.48 8.19 -2.83
N SER A 414 1.38 7.86 -2.14
CA SER A 414 1.29 7.87 -0.68
C SER A 414 0.86 6.51 -0.16
N GLY A 415 1.52 6.04 0.89
CA GLY A 415 1.21 4.84 1.65
C GLY A 415 0.88 5.15 3.10
N HIS A 416 0.08 4.28 3.72
CA HIS A 416 -0.22 4.31 5.16
C HIS A 416 1.06 4.41 6.00
N ASP A 417 0.95 4.99 7.20
CA ASP A 417 2.09 5.27 8.08
C ASP A 417 3.17 6.21 7.50
N GLY A 418 2.81 7.01 6.49
CA GLY A 418 3.66 8.07 5.95
C GLY A 418 4.71 7.62 4.93
N GLN A 419 4.38 6.67 4.06
CA GLN A 419 5.25 6.38 2.91
C GLN A 419 4.97 7.39 1.80
N TYR A 420 6.01 8.02 1.23
CA TYR A 420 5.84 8.99 0.15
C TYR A 420 6.91 8.79 -0.93
N ILE A 421 6.47 8.89 -2.18
CA ILE A 421 7.33 9.16 -3.34
C ILE A 421 6.76 10.42 -3.99
N VAL A 422 7.40 11.55 -3.76
CA VAL A 422 7.02 12.83 -4.36
C VAL A 422 7.85 13.07 -5.60
N VAL A 423 7.20 13.43 -6.70
CA VAL A 423 7.82 13.75 -7.98
C VAL A 423 7.50 15.19 -8.33
N VAL A 424 8.51 15.96 -8.73
CA VAL A 424 8.40 17.38 -9.10
C VAL A 424 9.05 17.58 -10.46
N PRO A 425 8.26 17.50 -11.56
CA PRO A 425 8.79 17.62 -12.92
C PRO A 425 9.56 18.91 -13.19
N SER A 426 9.03 20.06 -12.76
CA SER A 426 9.62 21.38 -12.95
C SER A 426 10.96 21.59 -12.25
N ALA A 427 11.37 20.65 -11.39
CA ALA A 427 12.63 20.68 -10.66
C ALA A 427 13.48 19.43 -10.89
N ASP A 428 13.13 18.53 -11.82
CA ASP A 428 13.82 17.25 -12.06
C ASP A 428 14.11 16.48 -10.76
N LEU A 429 13.13 16.46 -9.85
CA LEU A 429 13.29 16.07 -8.44
C LEU A 429 12.36 14.92 -8.05
N VAL A 430 12.91 13.95 -7.32
CA VAL A 430 12.17 12.89 -6.63
C VAL A 430 12.60 12.87 -5.16
N VAL A 431 11.62 12.85 -4.26
CA VAL A 431 11.85 12.72 -2.82
C VAL A 431 11.10 11.49 -2.31
N VAL A 432 11.84 10.54 -1.73
CA VAL A 432 11.28 9.37 -1.07
C VAL A 432 11.40 9.53 0.42
N ARG A 433 10.28 9.31 1.12
CA ARG A 433 10.25 9.08 2.56
C ARG A 433 9.63 7.71 2.82
N THR A 434 10.28 6.92 3.65
CA THR A 434 9.63 5.76 4.28
C THR A 434 9.71 5.90 5.79
N GLY A 435 8.70 5.41 6.48
CA GLY A 435 8.64 5.56 7.92
C GLY A 435 7.55 4.71 8.55
N PHE A 436 7.33 4.96 9.82
CA PHE A 436 6.22 4.39 10.54
C PHE A 436 5.59 5.48 11.41
N SER A 437 4.63 6.18 10.81
CA SER A 437 3.96 7.37 11.36
C SER A 437 2.44 7.25 11.23
N PRO A 438 1.76 6.44 12.08
CA PRO A 438 0.33 6.13 11.93
C PRO A 438 -0.61 7.33 11.89
N SER A 439 -0.25 8.42 12.57
CA SER A 439 -1.02 9.66 12.59
C SER A 439 -0.39 10.78 11.74
N GLY A 440 0.60 10.43 10.92
CA GLY A 440 1.39 11.40 10.16
C GLY A 440 0.80 11.66 8.78
N THR A 441 0.43 12.92 8.52
CA THR A 441 0.11 13.42 7.18
C THR A 441 1.35 14.01 6.51
N MET A 442 1.28 14.29 5.21
CA MET A 442 2.39 14.94 4.48
C MET A 442 2.81 16.25 5.17
N ASP A 443 1.83 17.06 5.56
CA ASP A 443 2.03 18.35 6.24
C ASP A 443 2.56 18.17 7.66
N SER A 444 2.00 17.23 8.45
CA SER A 444 2.43 17.05 9.85
C SER A 444 3.84 16.47 9.96
N LEU A 445 4.31 15.80 8.91
CA LEU A 445 5.65 15.25 8.78
C LEU A 445 6.60 16.18 8.02
N GLU A 446 6.14 17.39 7.67
CA GLU A 446 6.88 18.42 6.94
C GLU A 446 7.51 17.93 5.62
N VAL A 447 6.89 16.94 4.97
CA VAL A 447 7.38 16.39 3.69
C VAL A 447 7.19 17.40 2.57
N ASP A 448 6.09 18.16 2.59
CA ASP A 448 5.81 19.24 1.66
C ASP A 448 6.88 20.35 1.74
N ARG A 449 7.29 20.71 2.97
CA ARG A 449 8.34 21.68 3.25
C ARG A 449 9.72 21.18 2.85
N LEU A 450 10.02 19.89 3.10
CA LEU A 450 11.25 19.24 2.61
C LEU A 450 11.36 19.38 1.09
N VAL A 451 10.28 19.02 0.38
CA VAL A 451 10.23 19.07 -1.08
C VAL A 451 10.40 20.50 -1.59
N ASP A 452 9.68 21.48 -1.04
CA ASP A 452 9.81 22.89 -1.44
C ASP A 452 11.22 23.45 -1.20
N THR A 453 11.80 23.14 -0.03
CA THR A 453 13.15 23.59 0.34
C THR A 453 14.19 23.03 -0.62
N ILE A 454 14.12 21.73 -0.93
CA ILE A 454 15.05 21.10 -1.87
C ILE A 454 14.82 21.62 -3.28
N ALA A 455 13.57 21.70 -3.75
CA ALA A 455 13.24 22.22 -5.08
C ALA A 455 13.76 23.66 -5.26
N SER A 456 13.73 24.48 -4.20
CA SER A 456 14.28 25.83 -4.21
C SER A 456 15.82 25.86 -4.18
N ALA A 457 16.45 24.88 -3.52
CA ALA A 457 17.91 24.80 -3.39
C ALA A 457 18.61 24.24 -4.64
N VAL A 458 17.89 23.51 -5.50
CA VAL A 458 18.45 22.86 -6.70
C VAL A 458 18.14 23.58 -8.02
N ARG A 459 17.29 24.61 -7.98
CA ARG A 459 17.11 25.60 -9.05
C ARG A 459 18.32 26.52 -9.16
#